data_AF-A0A413CWJ9-F1
#
_entry.id   AF-A0A413CWJ9-F1
#
_cell.length_a   1.000
_cell.length_b   1.000
_cell.length_c   1.000
_cell.angle_alpha   90.00
_cell.angle_beta   90.00
_cell.angle_gamma   90.00
#
_symmetry.space_group_name_H-M   'P 1'
#
loop_
_entity.id
_entity.type
_entity.pdbx_description
1 polymer ?
#
loop_
_entity_poly.entity_id
_entity_poly.type
_entity_poly.pdbx_seq_one_letter_code
_entity_poly.pdbx_strand_id
1 'polypeptide(L)'
;MKVRIEIDDSLNEDEIVIRTKEYTEELQQLISNFKSKPSIQFFKQDTEYYLDLDAILFFESDDGTVYAHTANDMFSTTQKLYELENILPNSFLRISKSTIVNIQKIYSLSHSVSSHLITFQNSHKQVYVSRMYYKVLKERRNHL
;
A
#
# COMPACT_ATOMS: atom_id res chain seq x y z
N MET A 1 -7.44 17.46 16.64
CA MET A 1 -8.57 16.97 15.82
C MET A 1 -9.74 16.68 16.74
N LYS A 2 -10.95 17.16 16.46
CA LYS A 2 -12.16 16.83 17.23
C LYS A 2 -13.04 15.94 16.34
N VAL A 3 -13.30 14.72 16.77
CA VAL A 3 -14.16 13.77 16.04
C VAL A 3 -15.54 13.82 16.66
N ARG A 4 -16.58 14.00 15.83
CA ARG A 4 -17.99 13.91 16.22
C ARG A 4 -18.63 12.80 15.41
N ILE A 5 -19.29 11.87 16.10
CA ILE A 5 -20.08 10.80 15.49
C ILE A 5 -21.53 11.05 15.90
N GLU A 6 -22.41 11.07 14.91
CA GLU A 6 -23.86 11.22 15.10
C GLU A 6 -24.51 9.93 14.59
N ILE A 7 -25.33 9.32 15.44
CA ILE A 7 -26.11 8.12 15.09
C ILE A 7 -27.55 8.58 14.97
N ASP A 8 -28.11 8.46 13.78
CA ASP A 8 -29.46 8.90 13.44
C ASP A 8 -30.17 7.75 12.70
N ASP A 9 -31.15 7.14 13.35
CA ASP A 9 -31.93 6.02 12.84
C ASP A 9 -33.00 6.43 11.81
N SER A 10 -33.16 7.74 11.57
CA SER A 10 -34.04 8.29 10.54
C SER A 10 -33.39 8.43 9.17
N LEU A 11 -32.08 8.19 9.06
CA LEU A 11 -31.36 8.22 7.78
C LEU A 11 -31.77 7.05 6.88
N ASN A 12 -32.09 7.37 5.61
CA ASN A 12 -32.40 6.35 4.60
C ASN A 12 -31.12 5.67 4.05
N GLU A 13 -29.97 6.33 4.16
CA GLU A 13 -28.66 5.84 3.74
C GLU A 13 -27.56 6.45 4.61
N ASP A 14 -26.44 5.73 4.75
CA ASP A 14 -25.27 6.22 5.49
C ASP A 14 -24.65 7.42 4.76
N GLU A 15 -24.54 8.56 5.44
CA GLU A 15 -23.90 9.78 4.92
C GLU A 15 -22.57 10.07 5.64
N ILE A 16 -21.57 10.55 4.90
CA ILE A 16 -20.31 11.04 5.47
C ILE A 16 -20.13 12.52 5.15
N VAL A 17 -20.30 13.38 6.17
CA VAL A 17 -20.09 14.83 6.06
C VAL A 17 -18.76 15.23 6.72
N ILE A 18 -17.79 15.67 5.92
CA ILE A 18 -16.49 16.11 6.43
C ILE A 18 -16.43 17.65 6.53
N ARG A 19 -16.38 18.18 7.76
CA ARG A 19 -16.19 19.62 8.04
C ARG A 19 -14.76 19.88 8.49
N THR A 20 -13.98 20.57 7.65
CA THR A 20 -12.59 20.95 7.92
C THR A 20 -12.41 22.47 7.79
N LYS A 21 -11.34 23.01 8.37
CA LYS A 21 -10.94 24.42 8.18
C LYS A 21 -10.34 24.64 6.78
N GLU A 22 -9.52 23.70 6.32
CA GLU A 22 -8.76 23.78 5.06
C GLU A 22 -8.70 22.39 4.40
N TYR A 23 -8.56 22.38 3.07
CA TYR A 23 -8.39 21.15 2.31
C TYR A 23 -6.92 20.73 2.35
N THR A 24 -6.58 19.79 3.24
CA THR A 24 -5.21 19.34 3.52
C THR A 24 -4.89 17.99 2.88
N GLU A 25 -3.61 17.62 2.82
CA GLU A 25 -3.17 16.28 2.39
C GLU A 25 -3.78 15.17 3.26
N GLU A 26 -3.90 15.38 4.58
CA GLU A 26 -4.58 14.45 5.49
C GLU A 26 -6.06 14.23 5.11
N LEU A 27 -6.75 15.27 4.66
CA LEU A 27 -8.13 15.16 4.19
C LEU A 27 -8.22 14.40 2.87
N GLN A 28 -7.30 14.64 1.93
CA GLN A 28 -7.23 13.86 0.69
C GLN A 28 -7.06 12.37 0.97
N GLN A 29 -6.20 12.03 1.94
CA GLN A 29 -5.98 10.66 2.37
C GLN A 29 -7.22 10.01 3.00
N LEU A 30 -7.98 10.78 3.78
CA LEU A 30 -9.24 10.30 4.37
C LEU A 30 -10.26 9.99 3.27
N ILE A 31 -10.40 10.87 2.27
CA ILE A 31 -11.32 10.70 1.15
C ILE A 31 -10.92 9.49 0.29
N SER A 32 -9.62 9.27 0.03
CA SER A 32 -9.17 8.12 -0.76
C SER A 32 -9.52 6.78 -0.11
N ASN A 33 -9.56 6.71 1.23
CA ASN A 33 -9.92 5.48 1.93
C ASN A 33 -11.42 5.14 1.81
N PHE A 34 -12.27 6.13 1.54
CA PHE A 34 -13.70 5.91 1.26
C PHE A 34 -14.00 5.58 -0.20
N LYS A 35 -13.07 5.87 -1.12
CA LYS A 35 -13.20 5.42 -2.51
C LYS A 35 -12.98 3.90 -2.54
N SER A 36 -13.85 3.20 -3.25
CA SER A 36 -13.82 1.73 -3.43
C SER A 36 -12.40 1.20 -3.59
N LYS A 37 -12.07 0.12 -2.85
CA LYS A 37 -10.78 -0.59 -2.97
C LYS A 37 -10.49 -0.80 -4.47
N PRO A 38 -9.28 -0.45 -4.96
CA PRO A 38 -8.95 -0.67 -6.36
C PRO A 38 -9.10 -2.16 -6.69
N SER A 39 -9.90 -2.48 -7.71
CA SER A 39 -9.93 -3.84 -8.23
C SER A 39 -8.73 -4.01 -9.16
N ILE A 40 -7.64 -4.57 -8.63
CA ILE A 40 -6.45 -4.89 -9.40
C ILE A 40 -6.58 -6.32 -9.89
N GLN A 41 -6.49 -6.51 -11.20
CA GLN A 41 -6.41 -7.85 -11.79
C GLN A 41 -4.98 -8.38 -11.65
N PHE A 42 -4.91 -9.63 -11.18
CA PHE A 42 -3.67 -10.37 -11.03
C PHE A 42 -3.70 -11.61 -11.91
N PHE A 43 -2.56 -12.04 -12.42
CA PHE A 43 -2.44 -13.18 -13.31
C PHE A 43 -1.36 -14.12 -12.83
N LYS A 44 -1.61 -15.42 -12.97
CA LYS A 44 -0.59 -16.46 -12.82
C LYS A 44 -0.88 -17.52 -13.87
N GLN A 45 0.07 -17.70 -14.79
CA GLN A 45 -0.15 -18.48 -16.02
C GLN A 45 -1.37 -17.93 -16.77
N ASP A 46 -2.31 -18.80 -17.14
CA ASP A 46 -3.51 -18.43 -17.91
C ASP A 46 -4.73 -18.15 -17.01
N THR A 47 -4.52 -17.94 -15.71
CA THR A 47 -5.60 -17.73 -14.74
C THR A 47 -5.54 -16.33 -14.15
N GLU A 48 -6.71 -15.68 -14.11
CA GLU A 48 -6.95 -14.39 -13.48
C GLU A 48 -7.35 -14.58 -12.00
N TYR A 49 -6.80 -13.73 -11.13
CA TYR A 49 -6.97 -13.73 -9.69
C TYR A 49 -7.36 -12.35 -9.19
N TYR A 50 -8.20 -12.33 -8.15
CA TYR A 50 -8.58 -11.14 -7.41
C TYR A 50 -8.11 -11.32 -5.97
N LEU A 51 -7.08 -10.57 -5.59
CA LEU A 51 -6.43 -10.70 -4.29
C LEU A 51 -6.82 -9.54 -3.39
N ASP A 52 -6.98 -9.79 -2.09
CA ASP A 52 -6.99 -8.71 -1.12
C ASP A 52 -5.60 -8.08 -1.06
N LEU A 53 -5.53 -6.75 -1.08
CA LEU A 53 -4.27 -6.02 -0.96
C LEU A 53 -3.59 -6.32 0.38
N ASP A 54 -4.36 -6.68 1.41
CA ASP A 54 -3.82 -7.12 2.70
C ASP A 54 -3.07 -8.46 2.63
N ALA A 55 -3.17 -9.23 1.55
CA ALA A 55 -2.34 -10.42 1.32
C ALA A 55 -1.01 -10.10 0.63
N ILE A 56 -0.86 -8.89 0.06
CA ILE A 56 0.30 -8.48 -0.72
C ILE A 56 1.36 -7.89 0.21
N LEU A 57 2.57 -8.44 0.15
CA LEU A 57 3.76 -7.97 0.88
C LEU A 57 4.41 -6.78 0.17
N PHE A 58 4.57 -6.88 -1.15
CA PHE A 58 5.13 -5.84 -1.99
C PHE A 58 4.78 -6.08 -3.46
N PHE A 59 4.94 -5.03 -4.25
CA PHE A 59 4.99 -5.08 -5.71
C PHE A 59 6.42 -4.86 -6.17
N GLU A 60 6.84 -5.61 -7.18
CA GLU A 60 8.16 -5.48 -7.79
C GLU A 60 8.05 -5.46 -9.32
N SER A 61 8.78 -4.56 -9.98
CA SER A 61 8.94 -4.62 -11.43
C SER A 61 10.18 -5.41 -11.80
N ASP A 62 10.00 -6.44 -12.59
CA ASP A 62 11.08 -7.23 -13.21
C ASP A 62 10.82 -7.36 -14.70
N ASP A 63 11.85 -7.04 -15.50
CA ASP A 63 11.82 -7.03 -16.97
C ASP A 63 10.53 -6.45 -17.61
N GLY A 64 10.11 -5.27 -17.14
CA GLY A 64 8.94 -4.56 -17.66
C GLY A 64 7.57 -5.08 -17.19
N THR A 65 7.55 -6.19 -16.45
CA THR A 65 6.36 -6.79 -15.82
C THR A 65 6.33 -6.44 -14.34
N VAL A 66 5.14 -6.15 -13.81
CA VAL A 66 4.96 -5.91 -12.37
C VAL A 66 4.34 -7.14 -11.73
N TYR A 67 4.94 -7.57 -10.62
CA TYR A 67 4.51 -8.70 -9.83
C TYR A 67 4.06 -8.24 -8.44
N ALA A 68 2.91 -8.72 -8.00
CA ALA A 68 2.46 -8.67 -6.61
C ALA A 68 2.92 -9.93 -5.89
N HIS A 69 3.68 -9.75 -4.80
CA HIS A 69 4.23 -10.84 -4.01
C HIS A 69 3.38 -11.03 -2.76
N THR A 70 2.80 -12.23 -2.61
CA THR A 70 2.21 -12.66 -1.34
C THR A 70 3.27 -13.41 -0.51
N ALA A 71 2.91 -13.92 0.67
CA ALA A 71 3.86 -14.68 1.49
C ALA A 71 4.46 -15.90 0.75
N ASN A 72 3.63 -16.59 -0.03
CA ASN A 72 3.96 -17.88 -0.62
C ASN A 72 3.96 -17.88 -2.15
N ASP A 73 3.54 -16.79 -2.79
CA ASP A 73 3.33 -16.76 -4.24
C ASP A 73 3.69 -15.40 -4.87
N MET A 74 3.58 -15.31 -6.19
CA MET A 74 3.59 -14.06 -6.93
C MET A 74 2.65 -14.11 -8.13
N PHE A 75 2.10 -12.95 -8.48
CA PHE A 75 1.15 -12.80 -9.57
C PHE A 75 1.51 -11.56 -10.37
N SER A 76 1.49 -11.63 -11.70
CA SER A 76 1.69 -10.45 -12.53
C SER A 76 0.45 -9.57 -12.54
N THR A 77 0.62 -8.29 -12.83
CA THR A 77 -0.48 -7.36 -13.10
C THR A 77 -0.14 -6.52 -14.34
N THR A 78 -1.17 -6.07 -15.04
CA THR A 78 -1.03 -5.18 -16.21
C THR A 78 -0.66 -3.75 -15.79
N GLN A 79 -0.98 -3.38 -14.55
CA GLN A 79 -0.70 -2.06 -13.99
C GLN A 79 0.79 -1.80 -13.90
N LYS A 80 1.21 -0.58 -14.25
CA LYS A 80 2.56 -0.12 -14.00
C LYS A 80 2.71 0.34 -12.56
N LEU A 81 3.95 0.28 -12.12
CA LEU A 81 4.36 0.63 -10.78
C LEU A 81 3.95 2.08 -10.38
N TYR A 82 4.01 3.06 -11.29
CA TYR A 82 3.53 4.42 -11.01
C TYR A 82 1.99 4.53 -10.96
N GLU A 83 1.26 3.64 -11.65
CA GLU A 83 -0.21 3.59 -11.62
C GLU A 83 -0.68 3.02 -10.29
N LEU A 84 -0.01 1.96 -9.85
CA LEU A 84 -0.19 1.36 -8.53
C LEU A 84 0.01 2.39 -7.41
N GLU A 85 1.00 3.27 -7.48
CA GLU A 85 1.21 4.33 -6.47
C GLU A 85 0.00 5.27 -6.32
N ASN A 86 -0.79 5.48 -7.38
CA ASN A 86 -1.95 6.39 -7.33
C ASN A 86 -3.22 5.72 -6.80
N ILE A 87 -3.30 4.40 -6.86
CA ILE A 87 -4.51 3.65 -6.49
C ILE A 87 -4.33 2.87 -5.19
N LEU A 88 -3.11 2.44 -4.85
CA LEU A 88 -2.88 1.63 -3.66
C LEU A 88 -3.15 2.43 -2.38
N PRO A 89 -3.64 1.77 -1.32
CA PRO A 89 -3.81 2.40 -0.02
C PRO A 89 -2.51 2.97 0.53
N ASN A 90 -2.65 3.89 1.47
CA ASN A 90 -1.54 4.54 2.17
C ASN A 90 -0.57 3.60 2.90
N SER A 91 -0.99 2.36 3.17
CA SER A 91 -0.12 1.31 3.70
C SER A 91 0.96 0.88 2.71
N PHE A 92 0.80 1.17 1.42
CA PHE A 92 1.79 0.93 0.39
C PHE A 92 2.69 2.15 0.16
N LEU A 93 3.99 1.91 0.03
CA LEU A 93 4.98 2.96 -0.19
C LEU A 93 6.07 2.52 -1.15
N ARG A 94 6.42 3.40 -2.08
CA ARG A 94 7.58 3.22 -2.94
C ARG A 94 8.88 3.23 -2.12
N ILE A 95 9.70 2.19 -2.25
CA ILE A 95 10.97 2.06 -1.51
C ILE A 95 12.20 1.97 -2.43
N SER A 96 11.98 1.79 -3.72
CA SER A 96 13.02 1.77 -4.74
C SER A 96 12.43 2.19 -6.09
N LYS A 97 13.27 2.29 -7.13
CA LYS A 97 12.78 2.50 -8.50
C LYS A 97 11.92 1.35 -9.01
N SER A 98 11.99 0.16 -8.42
CA SER A 98 11.32 -1.05 -8.89
C SER A 98 10.43 -1.70 -7.83
N THR A 99 10.19 -1.08 -6.66
CA THR A 99 9.50 -1.77 -5.56
C THR A 99 8.60 -0.84 -4.75
N ILE A 100 7.35 -1.26 -4.55
CA ILE A 100 6.38 -0.68 -3.61
C ILE A 100 6.12 -1.71 -2.51
N VAL A 101 6.33 -1.36 -1.24
CA VAL A 101 6.14 -2.27 -0.11
C VAL A 101 4.84 -1.98 0.63
N ASN A 102 4.17 -3.02 1.11
CA ASN A 102 3.14 -2.89 2.14
C ASN A 102 3.82 -2.73 3.51
N ILE A 103 3.80 -1.52 4.03
CA ILE A 103 4.44 -1.13 5.29
C ILE A 103 3.89 -1.94 6.47
N GLN A 104 2.59 -2.26 6.47
CA GLN A 104 1.95 -3.00 7.56
C GLN A 104 2.42 -4.46 7.63
N LYS A 105 3.06 -4.97 6.57
CA LYS A 105 3.60 -6.34 6.51
C LYS A 105 5.09 -6.43 6.85
N ILE A 106 5.75 -5.29 7.04
CA ILE A 106 7.17 -5.26 7.40
C ILE A 106 7.34 -5.89 8.78
N TYR A 107 8.09 -6.98 8.85
CA TYR A 107 8.46 -7.62 10.10
C TYR A 107 9.67 -6.97 10.74
N SER A 108 10.75 -6.83 9.98
CA SER A 108 11.98 -6.21 10.46
C SER A 108 12.66 -5.40 9.37
N LEU A 109 13.43 -4.41 9.82
CA LEU A 109 14.23 -3.52 8.98
C LEU A 109 15.66 -3.53 9.53
N SER A 110 16.61 -4.13 8.82
CA SER A 110 18.01 -4.22 9.23
C SER A 110 18.92 -3.43 8.30
N HIS A 111 20.01 -2.89 8.85
CA HIS A 111 20.99 -2.12 8.07
C HIS A 111 21.90 -3.07 7.29
N SER A 112 22.03 -2.85 5.99
CA SER A 112 23.03 -3.45 5.11
C SER A 112 24.03 -2.38 4.68
N VAL A 113 25.22 -2.78 4.22
CA VAL A 113 26.36 -1.89 3.91
C VAL A 113 25.98 -0.65 3.08
N SER A 114 24.97 -0.75 2.21
CA SER A 114 24.53 0.35 1.34
C SER A 114 23.02 0.63 1.31
N SER A 115 22.20 -0.20 1.95
CA SER A 115 20.73 -0.18 1.91
C SER A 115 20.14 -0.70 3.22
N HIS A 116 18.82 -0.70 3.36
CA HIS A 116 18.19 -1.44 4.46
C HIS A 116 17.38 -2.61 3.92
N LEU A 117 17.51 -3.76 4.57
CA LEU A 117 16.80 -4.98 4.23
C LEU A 117 15.47 -5.00 4.99
N ILE A 118 14.39 -5.25 4.26
CA ILE A 118 13.05 -5.49 4.78
C ILE A 118 12.77 -6.98 4.68
N THR A 119 12.25 -7.54 5.76
CA THR A 119 11.73 -8.92 5.80
C THR A 119 10.25 -8.91 6.21
N PHE A 120 9.55 -10.01 5.93
CA PHE A 120 8.11 -10.15 6.17
C PHE A 120 7.82 -11.37 7.04
N GLN A 121 6.80 -11.30 7.89
CA GLN A 121 6.42 -12.44 8.73
C GLN A 121 5.95 -13.60 7.85
N ASN A 122 6.29 -14.83 8.24
CA ASN A 122 5.87 -16.06 7.55
C ASN A 122 6.23 -16.10 6.05
N SER A 123 7.28 -15.38 5.63
CA SER A 123 7.81 -15.44 4.28
C SER A 123 9.33 -15.35 4.29
N HIS A 124 9.97 -16.03 3.34
CA HIS A 124 11.40 -15.93 3.08
C HIS A 124 11.73 -14.76 2.13
N LYS A 125 10.70 -14.09 1.58
CA LYS A 125 10.89 -12.97 0.66
C LYS A 125 11.48 -11.77 1.40
N GLN A 126 12.29 -11.01 0.68
CA GLN A 126 13.00 -9.86 1.22
C GLN A 126 13.16 -8.80 0.14
N VAL A 127 13.15 -7.53 0.54
CA VAL A 127 13.35 -6.40 -0.38
C VAL A 127 14.28 -5.37 0.24
N TYR A 128 14.97 -4.61 -0.61
CA TYR A 128 15.86 -3.54 -0.15
C TYR A 128 15.22 -2.17 -0.38
N VAL A 129 15.22 -1.33 0.66
CA VAL A 129 14.90 0.09 0.51
C VAL A 129 16.17 0.85 0.10
N SER A 130 16.03 1.63 -0.96
CA SER A 130 17.09 2.50 -1.46
C SER A 130 17.25 3.75 -0.58
N ARG A 131 18.46 4.33 -0.57
CA ARG A 131 18.80 5.46 0.31
C ARG A 131 17.85 6.64 0.19
N MET A 132 17.39 6.95 -1.03
CA MET A 132 16.46 8.06 -1.30
C MET A 132 15.12 7.90 -0.59
N TYR A 133 14.60 6.67 -0.49
CA TYR A 133 13.26 6.41 0.04
C TYR A 133 13.27 6.03 1.52
N TYR A 134 14.44 5.75 2.09
CA TYR A 134 14.54 5.30 3.49
C TYR A 134 14.01 6.33 4.50
N LYS A 135 14.28 7.62 4.26
CA LYS A 135 13.79 8.70 5.13
C LYS A 135 12.26 8.73 5.14
N VAL A 136 11.64 8.68 3.96
CA VAL A 136 10.19 8.67 3.78
C VAL A 136 9.57 7.42 4.44
N LEU A 137 10.19 6.25 4.28
CA LEU A 137 9.73 5.02 4.92
C LEU A 137 9.71 5.12 6.45
N LYS A 138 10.74 5.72 7.06
CA LYS A 138 10.77 5.92 8.53
C LYS A 138 9.67 6.86 9.00
N GLU A 139 9.51 7.98 8.31
CA GLU A 139 8.49 8.98 8.66
C GLU A 139 7.10 8.34 8.58
N ARG A 140 6.79 7.68 7.46
CA ARG A 140 5.50 7.02 7.24
C ARG A 140 5.18 5.96 8.30
N ARG A 141 6.16 5.16 8.73
CA ARG A 141 5.98 4.11 9.76
C ARG A 141 5.63 4.66 11.14
N ASN A 142 5.99 5.90 11.45
CA ASN A 142 5.65 6.51 12.75
C ASN A 142 4.21 7.04 12.80
N HIS A 143 3.53 7.11 11.65
CA HIS A 143 2.18 7.65 11.48
C HIS A 143 1.13 6.61 11.08
N LEU A 144 1.52 5.35 10.95
CA LEU A 144 0.64 4.19 10.75
C LEU A 144 0.52 3.40 12.05
#